data_AF-A0A960SRZ6-F1
#
_entry.id   AF-A0A960SRZ6-F1
#
_cell.length_a   1.000
_cell.length_b   1.000
_cell.length_c   1.000
_cell.angle_alpha   90.00
_cell.angle_beta   90.00
_cell.angle_gamma   90.00
#
_symmetry.space_group_name_H-M   'P 1'
#
loop_
_entity.id
_entity.type
_entity.pdbx_description
1 polymer ?
#
loop_
_entity_poly.entity_id
_entity_poly.type
_entity_poly.pdbx_seq_one_letter_code
_entity_poly.pdbx_strand_id
1 'polypeptide(L)'
;MQHHPPASALPRTAASRLRMNRRGFLARSGALAAVSVVPRHVLGGAGQVAPNDRLTFACIGMGSQGIQDLNAFLPFAEVQVVAVC
;
A
#
# COMPACT_ATOMS: atom_id res chain seq x y z
N MET A 1 10.55 7.20 -70.60
CA MET A 1 11.32 6.26 -69.77
C MET A 1 11.43 6.82 -68.34
N GLN A 2 10.33 6.84 -67.59
CA GLN A 2 10.36 7.19 -66.15
C GLN A 2 9.97 5.91 -65.39
N HIS A 3 10.97 5.22 -64.84
CA HIS A 3 10.75 4.11 -63.93
C HIS A 3 10.33 4.68 -62.57
N HIS A 4 9.11 4.37 -62.14
CA HIS A 4 8.62 4.61 -60.77
C HIS A 4 8.90 3.36 -59.92
N PRO A 5 9.71 3.41 -58.84
CA PRO A 5 9.83 2.29 -57.92
C PRO A 5 8.65 2.24 -56.93
N PRO A 6 8.20 1.03 -56.51
CA PRO A 6 7.01 0.88 -55.67
C PRO A 6 7.29 1.22 -54.19
N ALA A 7 6.26 1.75 -53.53
CA ALA A 7 6.21 2.04 -52.11
C ALA A 7 6.62 0.83 -51.25
N SER A 8 7.83 0.85 -50.70
CA SER A 8 8.32 -0.17 -49.78
C SER A 8 7.66 -0.01 -48.42
N ALA A 9 7.02 -1.09 -47.97
CA ALA A 9 6.33 -1.25 -46.71
C ALA A 9 7.14 -0.76 -45.49
N LEU A 10 6.51 0.09 -44.66
CA LEU A 10 7.04 0.47 -43.35
C LEU A 10 6.87 -0.70 -42.37
N PRO A 11 7.90 -1.06 -41.58
CA PRO A 11 7.79 -2.14 -40.60
C PRO A 11 6.81 -1.72 -39.50
N ARG A 12 5.70 -2.46 -39.37
CA ARG A 12 4.79 -2.35 -38.22
C ARG A 12 5.50 -2.96 -37.01
N THR A 13 6.21 -2.14 -36.24
CA THR A 13 6.77 -2.56 -34.95
C THR A 13 5.61 -2.94 -34.04
N ALA A 14 5.36 -4.24 -33.89
CA ALA A 14 4.39 -4.74 -32.94
C ALA A 14 4.90 -4.40 -31.53
N ALA A 15 4.24 -3.45 -30.86
CA ALA A 15 4.46 -3.21 -29.45
C ALA A 15 4.03 -4.48 -28.68
N SER A 16 5.00 -5.30 -28.28
CA SER A 16 4.75 -6.45 -27.43
C SER A 16 4.21 -5.94 -26.10
N ARG A 17 2.92 -6.17 -25.82
CA ARG A 17 2.38 -6.00 -24.46
C ARG A 17 3.24 -6.86 -23.54
N LEU A 18 3.87 -6.26 -22.53
CA LEU A 18 4.64 -7.00 -21.53
C LEU A 18 3.70 -8.00 -20.83
N ARG A 19 3.64 -9.24 -21.34
CA ARG A 19 2.88 -10.34 -20.73
C ARG A 19 3.62 -10.74 -19.46
N MET A 20 3.18 -10.16 -18.34
CA MET A 20 3.62 -10.61 -17.03
C MET A 20 3.11 -12.03 -16.81
N ASN A 21 4.01 -13.00 -16.79
CA ASN A 21 3.64 -14.38 -16.52
C ASN A 21 3.58 -14.62 -15.00
N ARG A 22 2.71 -15.55 -14.56
CA ARG A 22 2.48 -15.86 -13.13
C ARG A 22 3.78 -16.16 -12.37
N ARG A 23 4.73 -16.87 -13.02
CA ARG A 23 6.03 -17.21 -12.43
C ARG A 23 6.90 -15.98 -12.19
N GLY A 24 6.93 -15.05 -13.14
CA GLY A 24 7.67 -13.79 -13.04
C GLY A 24 7.05 -12.85 -12.01
N PHE A 25 5.73 -12.86 -11.85
CA PHE A 25 5.06 -12.16 -10.75
C PHE A 25 5.47 -12.75 -9.39
N LEU A 26 5.33 -14.07 -9.20
CA LEU A 26 5.70 -14.76 -7.95
C LEU A 26 7.17 -14.62 -7.60
N ALA A 27 8.07 -14.69 -8.60
CA ALA A 27 9.51 -14.50 -8.38
C ALA A 27 9.82 -13.08 -7.89
N ARG A 28 9.12 -12.07 -8.44
CA ARG A 28 9.29 -10.67 -8.03
C ARG A 28 8.66 -10.37 -6.67
N SER A 29 7.49 -10.93 -6.36
CA SER A 29 6.86 -10.74 -5.05
C SER A 29 7.58 -11.50 -3.94
N GLY A 30 8.12 -12.70 -4.21
CA GLY A 30 8.98 -13.41 -3.27
C GLY A 30 10.27 -12.66 -2.91
N ALA A 31 10.88 -11.99 -3.90
CA ALA A 31 12.05 -11.14 -3.66
C ALA A 31 11.74 -9.94 -2.75
N LEU A 32 10.53 -9.37 -2.81
CA LEU A 32 10.09 -8.31 -1.90
C LEU A 32 9.78 -8.82 -0.50
N ALA A 33 9.22 -10.02 -0.38
CA ALA A 33 8.96 -10.65 0.92
C ALA A 33 10.27 -10.95 1.69
N ALA A 34 11.39 -11.19 0.99
CA ALA A 34 12.68 -11.38 1.64
C ALA A 34 13.19 -10.15 2.41
N VAL A 35 12.66 -8.95 2.13
CA VAL A 35 13.02 -7.69 2.81
C VAL A 35 12.04 -7.34 3.94
N SER A 36 11.04 -8.18 4.22
CA SER A 36 10.01 -7.90 5.23
C SER A 36 10.41 -8.29 6.67
N VAL A 37 11.69 -8.16 7.03
CA VAL A 37 12.14 -8.35 8.42
C VAL A 37 11.87 -7.07 9.19
N VAL A 38 10.83 -7.09 10.02
CA VAL A 38 10.43 -5.97 10.88
C VAL A 38 10.38 -6.41 12.34
N PRO A 39 10.61 -5.52 13.32
CA PRO A 39 10.48 -5.85 14.74
C PRO A 39 9.10 -6.39 15.08
N ARG A 40 9.03 -7.33 16.04
CA ARG A 40 7.77 -8.00 16.45
C ARG A 40 6.62 -7.06 16.84
N HIS A 41 6.90 -5.89 17.41
CA HIS A 41 5.86 -4.94 17.82
C HIS A 41 5.19 -4.25 16.62
N VAL A 42 5.83 -4.28 15.44
CA VAL A 42 5.28 -3.71 14.21
C VAL A 42 4.17 -4.59 13.64
N LEU A 43 4.25 -5.92 13.79
CA LEU A 43 3.26 -6.85 13.25
C LEU A 43 2.27 -7.37 14.30
N GLY A 44 2.35 -6.92 15.55
CA GLY A 44 1.50 -7.44 16.63
C GLY A 44 1.95 -8.80 17.16
N GLY A 45 3.25 -9.03 17.34
CA GLY A 45 3.76 -10.21 18.04
C GLY A 45 3.26 -10.25 19.50
N ALA A 46 3.30 -11.43 20.15
CA ALA A 46 2.67 -11.69 21.45
C ALA A 46 2.63 -10.50 22.44
N GLY A 47 1.43 -10.10 22.88
CA GLY A 47 1.24 -8.97 23.80
C GLY A 47 1.44 -7.58 23.17
N GLN A 48 1.46 -7.47 21.85
CA GLN A 48 1.43 -6.21 21.10
C GLN A 48 0.20 -6.21 20.20
N VAL A 49 -0.49 -5.07 20.13
CA VAL A 49 -1.63 -4.92 19.22
C VAL A 49 -1.12 -4.85 17.78
N ALA A 50 -1.63 -5.71 16.91
CA ALA A 50 -1.31 -5.67 15.50
C ALA A 50 -1.83 -4.36 14.87
N PRO A 51 -1.15 -3.80 13.85
CA PRO A 51 -1.63 -2.59 13.19
C PRO A 51 -3.06 -2.71 12.65
N ASN A 52 -3.45 -3.91 12.21
CA ASN A 52 -4.76 -4.17 11.64
C ASN A 52 -5.86 -4.35 12.70
N ASP A 53 -5.48 -4.53 13.96
CA ASP A 53 -6.40 -4.68 15.10
C ASP A 53 -6.62 -3.34 15.84
N ARG A 54 -6.02 -2.25 15.35
CA ARG A 54 -6.22 -0.90 15.91
C ARG A 54 -7.47 -0.22 15.32
N LEU A 55 -8.32 0.30 16.20
CA LEU A 55 -9.41 1.19 15.85
C LEU A 55 -8.88 2.59 15.55
N THR A 56 -8.93 2.98 14.28
CA THR A 56 -8.59 4.34 13.84
C THR A 56 -9.83 5.24 13.91
N PHE A 57 -9.76 6.34 14.65
CA PHE A 57 -10.88 7.30 14.70
C PHE A 57 -10.42 8.75 14.89
N ALA A 58 -11.39 9.67 14.78
CA ALA A 58 -11.22 11.10 14.98
C ALA A 58 -12.14 11.57 16.10
N CYS A 59 -11.66 12.53 16.89
CA CYS A 59 -12.48 13.19 17.90
C CYS A 59 -12.99 14.52 17.31
N ILE A 60 -14.30 14.79 17.36
CA ILE A 60 -14.90 16.01 16.82
C ILE A 60 -15.63 16.73 17.95
N GLY A 61 -15.27 17.99 18.22
CA GLY A 61 -15.81 18.76 19.33
C GLY A 61 -14.95 18.63 20.58
N MET A 62 -13.82 19.35 20.61
CA MET A 62 -12.89 19.40 21.76
C MET A 62 -13.33 20.35 22.88
N GLY A 63 -14.58 20.24 23.31
CA GLY A 63 -15.05 20.85 24.57
C GLY A 63 -14.56 20.07 25.80
N SER A 64 -15.06 20.42 26.98
CA SER A 64 -14.73 19.73 28.24
C SER A 64 -15.00 18.23 28.21
N GLN A 65 -16.09 17.80 27.55
CA GLN A 65 -16.41 16.38 27.35
C GLN A 65 -15.46 15.73 26.34
N GLY A 66 -15.23 16.37 25.19
CA GLY A 66 -14.37 15.80 24.15
C GLY A 66 -12.94 15.57 24.62
N ILE A 67 -12.40 16.44 25.48
CA ILE A 67 -11.09 16.24 26.10
C ILE A 67 -11.11 15.08 27.11
N GLN A 68 -12.17 14.94 27.90
CA GLN A 68 -12.31 13.81 28.83
C GLN A 68 -12.40 12.48 28.08
N ASP A 69 -13.20 12.43 27.02
CA ASP A 69 -13.34 11.24 26.17
C ASP A 69 -12.00 10.90 25.52
N LEU A 70 -11.32 11.88 24.93
CA LEU A 70 -9.99 11.69 24.35
C LEU A 70 -9.01 11.11 25.39
N ASN A 71 -8.94 11.68 26.58
CA ASN A 71 -8.06 11.20 27.66
C ASN A 71 -8.43 9.80 28.14
N ALA A 72 -9.71 9.43 28.09
CA ALA A 72 -10.15 8.07 28.40
C ALA A 72 -9.69 7.07 27.33
N PHE A 73 -9.59 7.49 26.06
CA PHE A 73 -9.24 6.60 24.95
C PHE A 73 -7.73 6.48 24.67
N LEU A 74 -6.94 7.53 24.94
CA LEU A 74 -5.49 7.54 24.69
C LEU A 74 -4.68 6.39 25.34
N PRO A 75 -5.03 5.86 26.52
CA PRO A 75 -4.29 4.77 27.14
C PRO A 75 -4.46 3.40 26.46
N PHE A 76 -5.51 3.21 25.63
CA PHE A 76 -5.76 1.94 24.96
C PHE A 76 -4.85 1.79 23.73
N ALA A 77 -4.00 0.76 23.72
CA ALA A 77 -3.06 0.51 22.62
C ALA A 77 -3.76 0.08 21.31
N GLU A 78 -5.01 -0.34 21.43
CA GLU A 78 -5.94 -0.68 20.36
C GLU A 78 -6.55 0.56 19.72
N VAL A 79 -6.39 1.74 20.30
CA VAL A 79 -6.93 2.98 19.77
C VAL A 79 -5.85 3.80 19.08
N GLN A 80 -6.19 4.36 17.92
CA GLN A 80 -5.38 5.34 17.23
C GLN A 80 -6.23 6.57 16.87
N VAL A 81 -6.02 7.68 17.56
CA VAL A 81 -6.64 8.97 17.24
C VAL A 81 -5.80 9.67 16.17
N VAL A 82 -6.39 9.94 15.01
CA VAL A 82 -5.67 10.52 13.86
C VAL A 82 -6.04 11.96 13.55
N ALA A 83 -7.13 12.48 14.14
CA ALA A 83 -7.59 13.84 13.92
C ALA A 83 -8.41 14.36 15.10
N VAL A 84 -8.39 15.69 15.27
CA VAL A 84 -9.19 16.45 16.23
C VAL A 84 -9.70 17.75 15.59
N CYS A 85 -10.89 18.23 16.00
CA CYS A 85 -11.37 19.58 15.69
C CYS A 85 -12.28 20.17 16.78
#